data_AF-A0A6L3MLQ5-F1
#
_entry.id   AF-A0A6L3MLQ5-F1
#
_cell.length_a   1.000
_cell.length_b   1.000
_cell.length_c   1.000
_cell.angle_alpha   90.00
_cell.angle_beta   90.00
_cell.angle_gamma   90.00
#
_symmetry.space_group_name_H-M   'P 1'
#
loop_
_entity.id
_entity.type
_entity.pdbx_description
1 polymer ?
#
loop_
_entity_poly.entity_id
_entity_poly.type
_entity_poly.pdbx_seq_one_letter_code
_entity_poly.pdbx_strand_id
1 'polypeptide(L)'
;QTFGWQAIFYVNLLPGSIMLGLLWFALDAEPRQLHLLRKGDWWGILSIAIGLGCLETVLEEGEKDDWFGSPFIVRLSVIAAVALSVFVCVQLRRQQPLLQLRLLARRNFGLGTLANFFFGLSMYTWVYILPLYLARIHGYNSEQVGYVLIWIGIPQLLMLPLVPALMRRFDPRKLVAVGYLILIGGSLLATNLSMSFAGPQFIASSLIRAL
;
A
#
# COMPACT_ATOMS: atom_id res chain seq x y z
N GLN A 1 -4.70 32.83 1.39
CA GLN A 1 -5.40 31.96 2.36
C GLN A 1 -6.59 31.34 1.64
N THR A 2 -6.38 30.21 0.98
CA THR A 2 -7.35 29.66 0.03
C THR A 2 -7.68 28.24 0.49
N PHE A 3 -8.82 28.14 1.19
CA PHE A 3 -9.45 26.93 1.72
C PHE A 3 -8.71 26.20 2.86
N GLY A 4 -9.43 25.89 3.94
CA GLY A 4 -8.91 25.08 5.05
C GLY A 4 -8.65 23.64 4.61
N TRP A 5 -7.84 22.91 5.39
CA TRP A 5 -7.47 21.50 5.14
C TRP A 5 -8.67 20.59 4.82
N GLN A 6 -9.86 20.89 5.37
CA GLN A 6 -11.07 20.11 5.11
C GLN A 6 -11.46 20.07 3.62
N ALA A 7 -11.10 21.09 2.84
CA ALA A 7 -11.43 21.15 1.42
C ALA A 7 -10.86 19.99 0.60
N ILE A 8 -9.77 19.38 1.04
CA ILE A 8 -9.16 18.21 0.40
C ILE A 8 -10.12 17.00 0.46
N PHE A 9 -10.93 16.89 1.51
CA PHE A 9 -11.94 15.82 1.61
C PHE A 9 -13.13 16.07 0.68
N TYR A 10 -13.55 17.33 0.49
CA TYR A 10 -14.64 17.67 -0.44
C TYR A 10 -14.30 17.37 -1.89
N VAL A 11 -13.02 17.47 -2.29
CA VAL A 11 -12.57 17.08 -3.63
C VAL A 11 -12.85 15.60 -3.92
N ASN A 12 -12.74 14.72 -2.92
CA ASN A 12 -13.02 13.29 -3.07
C ASN A 12 -14.52 12.95 -3.14
N LEU A 13 -15.38 13.84 -2.63
CA LEU A 13 -16.84 13.65 -2.67
C LEU A 13 -17.38 13.64 -4.11
N LEU A 14 -16.78 14.45 -4.99
CA LEU A 14 -17.19 14.55 -6.40
C LEU A 14 -17.00 13.21 -7.16
N PRO A 15 -15.78 12.63 -7.29
CA PRO A 15 -15.62 11.35 -7.95
C PRO A 15 -16.33 10.21 -7.20
N GLY A 16 -16.39 10.26 -5.87
CA GLY A 16 -17.09 9.25 -5.07
C GLY A 16 -18.60 9.21 -5.36
N SER A 17 -19.25 10.37 -5.44
CA SER A 17 -20.68 10.45 -5.78
C SER A 17 -20.98 10.02 -7.22
N ILE A 18 -20.12 10.38 -8.18
CA ILE A 18 -20.23 9.92 -9.57
C ILE A 18 -20.12 8.39 -9.63
N MET A 19 -19.13 7.81 -8.94
CA MET A 19 -18.93 6.36 -8.88
C MET A 19 -20.14 5.64 -8.27
N LEU A 20 -20.68 6.15 -7.17
CA LEU A 20 -21.88 5.60 -6.53
C LEU A 20 -23.09 5.67 -7.45
N GLY A 21 -23.29 6.79 -8.15
CA GLY A 21 -24.35 6.94 -9.15
C GLY A 21 -24.22 5.91 -10.28
N LEU A 22 -23.03 5.79 -10.87
CA LEU A 22 -22.76 4.83 -11.94
C LEU A 22 -22.96 3.38 -11.47
N LEU A 23 -22.46 3.01 -10.29
CA LEU A 23 -22.65 1.68 -9.71
C LEU A 23 -24.12 1.37 -9.48
N TRP A 24 -24.91 2.36 -9.01
CA TRP A 24 -26.34 2.20 -8.79
C TRP A 24 -27.11 1.89 -10.09
N PHE A 25 -26.68 2.45 -11.22
CA PHE A 25 -27.31 2.19 -12.52
C PHE A 25 -26.74 0.95 -13.24
N ALA A 26 -25.48 0.60 -13.01
CA ALA A 26 -24.77 -0.44 -13.76
C ALA A 26 -24.79 -1.83 -13.09
N LEU A 27 -24.97 -1.91 -11.76
CA LEU A 27 -25.03 -3.18 -11.05
C LEU A 27 -26.48 -3.67 -10.92
N ASP A 28 -26.73 -4.88 -11.39
CA ASP A 28 -27.97 -5.59 -11.13
C ASP A 28 -28.06 -5.98 -9.64
N ALA A 29 -29.27 -5.89 -9.08
CA ALA A 29 -29.52 -6.24 -7.68
C ALA A 29 -29.41 -7.76 -7.46
N GLU A 30 -28.24 -8.25 -7.07
CA GLU A 30 -28.06 -9.64 -6.69
C GLU A 30 -28.78 -9.98 -5.37
N PRO A 31 -29.36 -11.19 -5.24
CA PRO A 31 -30.02 -11.61 -4.01
C PRO A 31 -29.01 -11.68 -2.85
N ARG A 32 -29.29 -10.95 -1.77
CA ARG A 32 -28.42 -10.90 -0.57
C ARG A 32 -28.25 -12.28 0.05
N GLN A 33 -27.08 -12.89 -0.11
CA GLN A 33 -26.76 -14.21 0.44
C GLN A 33 -26.35 -14.14 1.93
N LEU A 34 -27.24 -13.63 2.79
CA LEU A 34 -26.98 -13.41 4.23
C LEU A 34 -26.59 -14.69 4.99
N HIS A 35 -26.95 -15.87 4.46
CA HIS A 35 -26.58 -17.15 5.06
C HIS A 35 -25.05 -17.39 5.10
N LEU A 36 -24.28 -16.75 4.22
CA LEU A 36 -22.81 -16.86 4.18
C LEU A 36 -22.14 -16.15 5.36
N LEU A 37 -22.75 -15.09 5.91
CA LEU A 37 -22.23 -14.38 7.09
C LEU A 37 -22.10 -15.31 8.29
N ARG A 38 -23.00 -16.30 8.41
CA ARG A 38 -22.98 -17.29 9.49
C ARG A 38 -21.84 -18.31 9.35
N LYS A 39 -21.30 -18.47 8.14
CA LYS A 39 -20.12 -19.31 7.83
C LYS A 39 -18.80 -18.52 7.89
N GLY A 40 -18.86 -17.21 8.14
CA GLY A 40 -17.68 -16.35 8.21
C GLY A 40 -16.75 -16.72 9.36
N ASP A 41 -15.44 -16.60 9.13
CA ASP A 41 -14.41 -16.83 10.13
C ASP A 41 -14.22 -15.60 11.03
N TRP A 42 -15.22 -15.32 11.86
CA TRP A 42 -15.23 -14.17 12.76
C TRP A 42 -14.07 -14.16 13.77
N TRP A 43 -13.63 -15.34 14.20
CA TRP A 43 -12.46 -15.46 15.08
C TRP A 43 -11.17 -15.09 14.35
N GLY A 44 -11.02 -15.51 13.09
CA GLY A 44 -9.93 -15.06 12.24
C GLY A 44 -9.94 -13.55 12.04
N ILE A 45 -11.10 -12.96 11.74
CA ILE A 45 -11.27 -11.51 11.55
C ILE A 45 -10.89 -10.73 12.81
N LEU A 46 -11.39 -11.13 13.98
CA LEU A 46 -11.10 -10.45 15.23
C LEU A 46 -9.62 -10.55 15.59
N SER A 47 -9.03 -11.73 15.44
CA SER A 47 -7.62 -11.97 15.77
C SER A 47 -6.67 -11.17 14.88
N ILE A 48 -6.96 -11.10 13.57
CA ILE A 48 -6.13 -10.31 12.64
C ILE A 48 -6.34 -8.81 12.84
N ALA A 49 -7.57 -8.35 13.13
CA ALA A 49 -7.84 -6.93 13.39
C ALA A 49 -7.10 -6.44 14.63
N ILE A 50 -7.15 -7.20 15.73
CA ILE A 50 -6.41 -6.88 16.96
C ILE A 50 -4.91 -7.00 16.71
N GLY A 51 -4.46 -8.11 16.09
CA GLY A 51 -3.04 -8.39 15.88
C GLY A 51 -2.35 -7.34 15.00
N LEU A 52 -2.93 -7.05 13.82
CA LEU A 52 -2.39 -6.04 12.92
C LEU A 52 -2.55 -4.63 13.47
N GLY A 53 -3.68 -4.28 14.08
CA GLY A 53 -3.88 -2.95 14.66
C GLY A 53 -2.87 -2.65 15.77
N CYS A 54 -2.64 -3.59 16.69
CA CYS A 54 -1.60 -3.42 17.72
C CYS A 54 -0.20 -3.34 17.12
N LEU A 55 0.11 -4.15 16.10
CA LEU A 55 1.42 -4.14 15.45
C LEU A 55 1.67 -2.81 14.70
N GLU A 56 0.66 -2.31 14.00
CA GLU A 56 0.69 -1.01 13.32
C GLU A 56 0.97 0.13 14.31
N THR A 57 0.24 0.17 15.44
CA THR A 57 0.48 1.17 16.49
C THR A 57 1.90 1.09 17.07
N VAL A 58 2.42 -0.13 17.29
CA VAL A 58 3.81 -0.32 17.76
C VAL A 58 4.83 0.23 16.76
N LEU A 59 4.60 0.04 15.46
CA LEU A 59 5.50 0.51 14.41
C LEU A 59 5.42 2.02 14.16
N GLU A 60 4.23 2.60 14.29
CA GLU A 60 4.02 4.04 14.09
C GLU A 60 4.48 4.86 15.30
N GLU A 61 4.06 4.48 16.51
CA GLU A 61 4.32 5.25 17.73
C GLU A 61 5.61 4.80 18.44
N GLY A 62 6.21 3.68 18.01
CA GLY A 62 7.40 3.11 18.65
C GLY A 62 8.56 4.07 18.76
N GLU A 63 8.87 4.84 17.70
CA GLU A 63 9.95 5.83 17.75
C GLU A 63 9.66 6.99 18.70
N LYS A 64 8.39 7.38 18.81
CA LYS A 64 7.95 8.49 19.65
C LYS A 64 7.87 8.13 21.13
N ASP A 65 7.51 6.88 21.44
CA ASP A 65 7.31 6.37 22.80
C ASP A 65 8.51 5.56 23.35
N ASP A 66 9.72 5.76 22.81
CA ASP A 66 10.95 5.06 23.26
C ASP A 66 10.88 3.51 23.12
N TRP A 67 10.16 3.04 22.11
CA TRP A 67 10.04 1.62 21.74
C TRP A 67 9.72 0.73 22.95
N PHE A 68 10.62 -0.20 23.29
CA PHE A 68 10.46 -1.15 24.39
C PHE A 68 10.75 -0.55 25.77
N GLY A 69 11.16 0.73 25.84
CA GLY A 69 11.22 1.50 27.07
C GLY A 69 9.83 1.83 27.63
N SER A 70 8.81 1.94 26.75
CA SER A 70 7.43 2.21 27.15
C SER A 70 6.66 0.93 27.50
N PRO A 71 6.08 0.82 28.71
CA PRO A 71 5.21 -0.29 29.08
C PRO A 71 3.99 -0.44 28.16
N PHE A 72 3.56 0.64 27.51
CA PHE A 72 2.44 0.63 26.58
C PHE A 72 2.79 -0.12 25.30
N ILE A 73 3.91 0.22 24.67
CA ILE A 73 4.41 -0.44 23.45
C ILE A 73 4.72 -1.91 23.71
N VAL A 74 5.30 -2.24 24.88
CA VAL A 74 5.56 -3.65 25.26
C VAL A 74 4.25 -4.44 25.36
N ARG A 75 3.22 -3.89 26.01
CA ARG A 75 1.90 -4.55 26.10
C ARG A 75 1.28 -4.76 24.72
N LEU A 76 1.30 -3.74 23.86
CA LEU A 76 0.79 -3.86 22.49
C LEU A 76 1.59 -4.89 21.68
N SER A 77 2.91 -4.94 21.83
CA SER A 77 3.77 -5.93 21.16
C SER A 77 3.42 -7.36 21.57
N VAL A 78 3.18 -7.59 22.86
CA VAL A 78 2.74 -8.89 23.38
C VAL A 78 1.34 -9.25 22.86
N ILE A 79 0.40 -8.30 22.90
CA ILE A 79 -0.96 -8.51 22.36
C ILE A 79 -0.90 -8.85 20.88
N ALA A 80 -0.12 -8.10 20.09
CA ALA A 80 0.08 -8.34 18.66
C ALA A 80 0.65 -9.75 18.42
N ALA A 81 1.72 -10.12 19.13
CA ALA A 81 2.36 -11.43 19.00
C ALA A 81 1.40 -12.59 19.32
N VAL A 82 0.62 -12.47 20.40
CA VAL A 82 -0.37 -13.49 20.79
C VAL A 82 -1.52 -13.54 19.79
N ALA A 83 -2.11 -12.41 19.42
CA ALA A 83 -3.26 -12.35 18.51
C ALA A 83 -2.90 -12.85 17.10
N LEU A 84 -1.72 -12.50 16.57
CA LEU A 84 -1.24 -13.00 15.29
C LEU A 84 -0.91 -14.50 15.34
N SER A 85 -0.35 -15.00 16.44
CA SER A 85 -0.11 -16.44 16.63
C SER A 85 -1.42 -17.23 16.68
N VAL A 86 -2.42 -16.72 17.41
CA VAL A 86 -3.78 -17.28 17.45
C VAL A 86 -4.39 -17.26 16.05
N PHE A 87 -4.27 -16.14 15.32
CA PHE A 87 -4.75 -16.02 13.95
C PHE A 87 -4.16 -17.12 13.05
N VAL A 88 -2.84 -17.28 13.04
CA VAL A 88 -2.17 -18.31 12.23
C VAL A 88 -2.65 -19.72 12.62
N CYS A 89 -2.76 -20.01 13.91
CA CYS A 89 -3.25 -21.31 14.39
C CYS A 89 -4.70 -21.58 13.96
N VAL A 90 -5.58 -20.59 14.06
CA VAL A 90 -7.00 -20.69 13.65
C VAL A 90 -7.10 -20.90 12.14
N GLN A 91 -6.37 -20.12 11.33
CA GLN A 91 -6.38 -20.23 9.87
C GLN A 91 -5.85 -21.60 9.39
N LEU A 92 -4.86 -22.18 10.07
CA LEU A 92 -4.33 -23.49 9.70
C LEU A 92 -5.29 -24.65 10.05
N ARG A 93 -6.10 -24.50 11.10
CA ARG A 93 -7.02 -25.52 11.62
C ARG A 93 -8.43 -25.47 11.01
N ARG A 94 -8.92 -24.29 10.60
CA ARG A 94 -10.28 -24.13 10.03
C ARG A 94 -10.39 -24.75 8.64
N GLN A 95 -11.54 -25.37 8.34
CA GLN A 95 -11.84 -25.92 7.00
C GLN A 95 -12.19 -24.83 5.97
N GLN A 96 -12.80 -23.73 6.42
CA GLN A 96 -13.10 -22.55 5.61
C GLN A 96 -12.32 -21.35 6.18
N PRO A 97 -10.98 -21.32 5.99
CA PRO A 97 -10.16 -20.23 6.49
C PRO A 97 -10.40 -18.96 5.68
N LEU A 98 -10.38 -17.81 6.36
CA LEU A 98 -10.39 -16.50 5.72
C LEU A 98 -9.16 -16.30 4.82
N LEU A 99 -8.01 -16.76 5.28
CA LEU A 99 -6.74 -16.70 4.56
C LEU A 99 -6.16 -18.11 4.44
N GLN A 100 -6.06 -18.61 3.21
CA GLN A 100 -5.45 -19.90 2.94
C GLN A 100 -3.92 -19.81 3.06
N LEU A 101 -3.40 -19.76 4.28
CA LEU A 101 -1.96 -19.67 4.58
C LEU A 101 -1.15 -20.82 3.95
N ARG A 102 -1.79 -21.96 3.66
CA ARG A 102 -1.19 -23.10 2.93
C ARG A 102 -0.73 -22.73 1.52
N LEU A 103 -1.31 -21.69 0.90
CA LEU A 103 -0.87 -21.19 -0.40
C LEU A 103 0.51 -20.53 -0.31
N LEU A 104 0.85 -19.87 0.81
CA LEU A 104 2.16 -19.27 1.04
C LEU A 104 3.30 -20.31 1.05
N ALA A 105 3.00 -21.56 1.44
CA ALA A 105 3.96 -22.66 1.36
C ALA A 105 4.28 -23.09 -0.07
N ARG A 106 3.46 -22.73 -1.07
CA ARG A 106 3.76 -23.00 -2.48
C ARG A 106 4.81 -22.01 -2.97
N ARG A 107 5.96 -22.51 -3.42
CA ARG A 107 7.12 -21.71 -3.85
C ARG A 107 6.77 -20.51 -4.74
N ASN A 108 5.98 -20.71 -5.81
CA ASN A 108 5.63 -19.63 -6.73
C ASN A 108 4.74 -18.56 -6.07
N PHE A 109 3.82 -18.96 -5.19
CA PHE A 109 2.93 -18.03 -4.51
C PHE A 109 3.67 -17.31 -3.38
N GLY A 110 4.42 -18.03 -2.56
CA GLY A 110 5.25 -17.46 -1.50
C GLY A 110 6.29 -16.46 -2.04
N LEU A 111 7.01 -16.80 -3.12
CA LEU A 111 7.94 -15.87 -3.78
C LEU A 111 7.21 -14.66 -4.36
N GLY A 112 6.02 -14.84 -4.95
CA GLY A 112 5.20 -13.74 -5.46
C GLY A 112 4.73 -12.80 -4.35
N THR A 113 4.25 -13.34 -3.22
CA THR A 113 3.85 -12.55 -2.05
C THR A 113 5.03 -11.81 -1.43
N LEU A 114 6.18 -12.47 -1.31
CA LEU A 114 7.40 -11.85 -0.78
C LEU A 114 7.89 -10.71 -1.68
N ALA A 115 7.87 -10.92 -3.00
CA ALA A 115 8.20 -9.88 -3.96
C ALA A 115 7.25 -8.68 -3.81
N ASN A 116 5.94 -8.94 -3.72
CA ASN A 116 4.94 -7.89 -3.53
C ASN A 116 5.11 -7.14 -2.20
N PHE A 117 5.53 -7.83 -1.14
CA PHE A 117 5.87 -7.20 0.14
C PHE A 117 7.02 -6.19 -0.01
N PHE A 118 8.12 -6.58 -0.67
CA PHE A 118 9.25 -5.67 -0.91
C PHE A 118 8.92 -4.54 -1.88
N PHE A 119 8.09 -4.82 -2.89
CA PHE A 119 7.55 -3.81 -3.79
C PHE A 119 6.74 -2.77 -3.01
N GLY A 120 5.79 -3.22 -2.18
CA GLY A 120 4.99 -2.36 -1.33
C GLY A 120 5.85 -1.53 -0.39
N LEU A 121 6.80 -2.16 0.32
CA LEU A 121 7.73 -1.46 1.20
C LEU A 121 8.46 -0.34 0.44
N SER A 122 9.06 -0.65 -0.72
CA SER A 122 9.78 0.33 -1.53
C SER A 122 8.89 1.47 -2.00
N MET A 123 7.66 1.15 -2.42
CA MET A 123 6.69 2.13 -2.93
C MET A 123 6.19 3.06 -1.82
N TYR A 124 5.75 2.51 -0.68
CA TYR A 124 5.22 3.30 0.43
C TYR A 124 6.30 4.15 1.09
N THR A 125 7.51 3.62 1.25
CA THR A 125 8.66 4.40 1.72
C THR A 125 8.90 5.60 0.80
N TRP A 126 8.83 5.41 -0.52
CA TRP A 126 9.03 6.50 -1.47
C TRP A 126 7.94 7.58 -1.40
N VAL A 127 6.66 7.15 -1.40
CA VAL A 127 5.51 8.06 -1.36
C VAL A 127 5.51 8.90 -0.08
N TYR A 128 6.01 8.34 1.03
CA TYR A 128 6.11 9.06 2.30
C TYR A 128 7.34 9.98 2.39
N ILE A 129 8.53 9.47 2.03
CA ILE A 129 9.79 10.23 2.15
C ILE A 129 9.84 11.41 1.18
N LEU A 130 9.32 11.26 -0.04
CA LEU A 130 9.40 12.29 -1.06
C LEU A 130 8.82 13.66 -0.63
N PRO A 131 7.54 13.76 -0.20
CA PRO A 131 6.98 15.03 0.24
C PRO A 131 7.70 15.56 1.49
N LEU A 132 8.12 14.67 2.40
CA LEU A 132 8.85 15.06 3.61
C LEU A 132 10.23 15.64 3.29
N TYR A 133 10.94 15.06 2.32
CA TYR A 133 12.22 15.53 1.81
C TYR A 133 12.09 16.91 1.13
N LEU A 134 11.12 17.06 0.21
CA LEU A 134 10.88 18.32 -0.48
C LEU A 134 10.44 19.44 0.49
N ALA A 135 9.58 19.11 1.46
CA ALA A 135 9.09 20.08 2.42
C ALA A 135 10.18 20.50 3.44
N ARG A 136 10.88 19.53 4.06
CA ARG A 136 11.84 19.83 5.15
C ARG A 136 13.20 20.29 4.67
N ILE A 137 13.73 19.76 3.57
CA ILE A 137 15.10 20.05 3.10
C ILE A 137 15.10 21.15 2.06
N HIS A 138 14.18 21.09 1.08
CA HIS A 138 14.11 22.10 0.02
C HIS A 138 13.19 23.28 0.35
N GLY A 139 12.47 23.25 1.48
CA GLY A 139 11.57 24.31 1.89
C GLY A 139 10.40 24.53 0.94
N TYR A 140 10.00 23.51 0.17
CA TYR A 140 8.91 23.63 -0.80
C TYR A 140 7.58 23.85 -0.08
N ASN A 141 6.79 24.78 -0.60
CA ASN A 141 5.42 24.98 -0.15
C ASN A 141 4.52 23.82 -0.62
N SER A 142 3.40 23.58 0.07
CA SER A 142 2.50 22.44 -0.20
C SER A 142 2.02 22.37 -1.66
N GLU A 143 1.83 23.52 -2.31
CA GLU A 143 1.46 23.60 -3.74
C GLU A 143 2.56 23.03 -4.66
N GLN A 144 3.82 23.37 -4.39
CA GLN A 144 4.96 22.92 -5.20
C GLN A 144 5.19 21.41 -5.05
N VAL A 145 5.01 20.88 -3.83
CA VAL A 145 5.04 19.42 -3.59
C VAL A 145 3.92 18.73 -4.37
N GLY A 146 2.70 19.29 -4.33
CA GLY A 146 1.56 18.79 -5.10
C GLY A 146 1.84 18.74 -6.60
N TYR A 147 2.47 19.79 -7.16
CA TYR A 147 2.84 19.83 -8.58
C TYR A 147 3.82 18.70 -8.96
N VAL A 148 4.82 18.42 -8.13
CA VAL A 148 5.77 17.32 -8.36
C VAL A 148 5.08 15.96 -8.30
N LEU A 149 4.14 15.77 -7.36
CA LEU A 149 3.39 14.52 -7.23
C LEU A 149 2.49 14.23 -8.43
N ILE A 150 1.94 15.25 -9.09
CA ILE A 150 1.14 15.07 -10.33
C ILE A 150 1.97 14.40 -11.43
N TRP A 151 3.22 14.80 -11.60
CA TRP A 151 4.12 14.20 -12.60
C TRP A 151 4.43 12.72 -12.34
N ILE A 152 4.30 12.28 -11.09
CA ILE A 152 4.43 10.86 -10.70
C ILE A 152 3.13 10.11 -10.98
N GLY A 153 1.97 10.73 -10.76
CA GLY A 153 0.67 10.10 -10.98
C GLY A 153 0.29 9.92 -12.46
N ILE A 154 0.73 10.81 -13.35
CA ILE A 154 0.38 10.74 -14.79
C ILE A 154 0.84 9.42 -15.45
N PRO A 155 2.10 8.97 -15.32
CA PRO A 155 2.53 7.66 -15.83
C PRO A 155 1.72 6.49 -15.28
N GLN A 156 1.39 6.52 -14.00
CA GLN A 156 0.56 5.48 -13.37
C GLN A 156 -0.85 5.43 -13.97
N LEU A 157 -1.44 6.59 -14.26
CA LEU A 157 -2.73 6.69 -14.94
C LEU A 157 -2.68 6.10 -16.36
N LEU A 158 -1.58 6.30 -17.08
CA LEU A 158 -1.36 5.70 -18.41
C LEU A 158 -1.13 4.19 -18.33
N MET A 159 -0.55 3.69 -17.24
CA MET A 159 -0.33 2.26 -17.03
C MET A 159 -1.61 1.47 -16.76
N LEU A 160 -2.66 2.10 -16.20
CA LEU A 160 -3.95 1.46 -15.93
C LEU A 160 -4.57 0.74 -17.14
N PRO A 161 -4.74 1.35 -18.33
CA PRO A 161 -5.21 0.65 -19.52
C PRO A 161 -4.12 -0.18 -20.20
N LEU A 162 -2.85 0.21 -20.06
CA LEU A 162 -1.74 -0.40 -20.79
C LEU A 162 -1.36 -1.78 -20.22
N VAL A 163 -1.32 -1.94 -18.90
CA VAL A 163 -0.94 -3.20 -18.25
C VAL A 163 -1.87 -4.36 -18.64
N PRO A 164 -3.21 -4.24 -18.59
CA PRO A 164 -4.10 -5.29 -19.07
C PRO A 164 -3.91 -5.62 -20.55
N ALA A 165 -3.66 -4.60 -21.39
CA ALA A 165 -3.39 -4.80 -22.81
C ALA A 165 -2.09 -5.59 -23.05
N LEU A 166 -1.04 -5.29 -22.27
CA LEU A 166 0.23 -6.00 -22.30
C LEU A 166 0.10 -7.43 -21.78
N MET A 167 -0.66 -7.67 -20.71
CA MET A 167 -0.93 -9.01 -20.17
C MET A 167 -1.66 -9.92 -21.16
N ARG A 168 -2.40 -9.36 -22.13
CA ARG A 168 -3.04 -10.14 -23.21
C ARG A 168 -2.05 -10.59 -24.30
N ARG A 169 -0.90 -9.91 -24.43
CA ARG A 169 0.10 -10.17 -25.47
C ARG A 169 1.37 -10.86 -24.94
N PHE A 170 1.69 -10.71 -23.66
CA PHE A 170 2.91 -11.21 -23.04
C PHE A 170 2.61 -12.04 -21.78
N ASP A 171 3.50 -12.97 -21.46
CA ASP A 171 3.44 -13.73 -20.22
C ASP A 171 3.51 -12.79 -19.00
N PRO A 172 2.55 -12.84 -18.06
CA PRO A 172 2.54 -11.99 -16.87
C PRO A 172 3.83 -12.09 -16.05
N ARG A 173 4.48 -13.25 -16.03
CA ARG A 173 5.76 -13.45 -15.32
C ARG A 173 6.89 -12.59 -15.88
N LYS A 174 6.96 -12.44 -17.20
CA LYS A 174 7.96 -11.58 -17.86
C LYS A 174 7.64 -10.11 -17.61
N LEU A 175 6.36 -9.74 -17.62
CA LEU A 175 5.91 -8.39 -17.31
C LEU A 175 6.34 -7.97 -15.89
N VAL A 176 6.12 -8.85 -14.92
CA VAL A 176 6.53 -8.64 -13.52
C VAL A 176 8.05 -8.51 -13.41
N ALA A 177 8.81 -9.39 -14.08
CA ALA A 177 10.27 -9.31 -14.07
C ALA A 177 10.78 -7.98 -14.66
N VAL A 178 10.19 -7.50 -15.75
CA VAL A 178 10.51 -6.19 -16.35
C VAL A 178 10.17 -5.05 -15.39
N GLY A 179 9.00 -5.07 -14.74
CA GLY A 179 8.62 -4.06 -13.75
C GLY A 179 9.60 -3.99 -12.57
N TYR A 180 10.02 -5.13 -12.02
CA TYR A 180 11.04 -5.14 -10.96
C TYR A 180 12.40 -4.63 -11.45
N LEU A 181 12.81 -4.94 -12.69
CA LEU A 181 14.05 -4.40 -13.27
C LEU A 181 14.00 -2.88 -13.44
N ILE A 182 12.87 -2.33 -13.89
CA ILE A 182 12.64 -0.89 -13.99
C ILE A 182 12.72 -0.25 -12.60
N LEU A 183 12.08 -0.86 -11.61
CA LEU A 183 12.09 -0.37 -10.22
C LEU A 183 13.51 -0.39 -9.63
N ILE A 184 14.28 -1.46 -9.85
CA ILE A 184 15.69 -1.56 -9.42
C ILE A 184 16.53 -0.49 -10.14
N GLY A 185 16.38 -0.34 -11.45
CA GLY A 185 17.08 0.68 -12.24
C GLY A 185 16.80 2.10 -11.75
N GLY A 186 15.52 2.43 -11.53
CA GLY A 186 15.12 3.72 -10.96
C GLY A 186 15.63 3.94 -9.54
N SER A 187 15.75 2.86 -8.74
CA SER A 187 16.33 2.89 -7.39
C SER A 187 17.83 3.15 -7.39
N LEU A 188 18.57 2.52 -8.30
CA LEU A 188 20.03 2.71 -8.44
C LEU A 188 20.37 4.12 -8.93
N LEU A 189 19.56 4.66 -9.86
CA LEU A 189 19.70 6.05 -10.29
C LEU A 189 19.49 7.04 -9.15
N ALA A 190 18.61 6.72 -8.20
CA ALA A 190 18.38 7.52 -6.99
C ALA A 190 19.47 7.32 -5.91
N THR A 191 20.40 6.37 -6.04
CA THR A 191 21.41 6.09 -5.01
C THR A 191 22.57 7.11 -5.02
N ASN A 192 22.77 7.83 -6.13
CA ASN A 192 23.77 8.91 -6.24
C ASN A 192 23.26 10.25 -5.67
N LEU A 193 22.63 10.26 -4.49
CA LEU A 193 22.16 11.49 -3.83
C LEU A 193 23.34 12.25 -3.20
N SER A 194 24.01 13.11 -3.98
CA SER A 194 24.91 14.14 -3.44
C SER A 194 24.14 15.43 -3.12
N MET A 195 24.66 16.25 -2.18
CA MET A 195 24.06 17.50 -1.68
C MET A 195 23.81 18.60 -2.74
N SER A 196 24.05 18.34 -4.02
CA SER A 196 23.79 19.25 -5.15
C SER A 196 22.63 18.80 -6.06
N PHE A 197 21.92 17.71 -5.73
CA PHE A 197 20.83 17.17 -6.55
C PHE A 197 19.53 17.96 -6.35
N ALA A 198 19.25 18.90 -7.25
CA ALA A 198 18.00 19.66 -7.28
C ALA A 198 17.18 19.33 -8.54
N GLY A 199 15.88 19.03 -8.36
CA GLY A 199 14.82 19.14 -9.37
C GLY A 199 14.78 18.08 -10.50
N PRO A 200 15.33 18.33 -11.71
CA PRO A 200 15.00 17.56 -12.92
C PRO A 200 15.40 16.08 -12.90
N GLN A 201 16.52 15.77 -12.25
CA GLN A 201 17.02 14.39 -12.12
C GLN A 201 16.15 13.55 -11.18
N PHE A 202 15.53 14.20 -10.19
CA PHE A 202 14.60 13.57 -9.26
C PHE A 202 13.29 13.21 -9.95
N ILE A 203 12.80 14.08 -10.83
CA ILE A 203 11.60 13.85 -11.65
C ILE A 203 11.84 12.69 -12.63
N ALA A 204 12.99 12.61 -13.29
CA ALA A 204 13.34 11.52 -14.20
C ALA A 204 13.44 10.15 -13.49
N SER A 205 14.12 10.08 -12.34
CA SER A 205 14.17 8.84 -11.53
C SER A 205 12.78 8.46 -10.99
N SER A 206 11.97 9.44 -10.59
CA SER A 206 10.59 9.22 -10.11
C SER A 206 9.66 8.76 -11.23
N LEU A 207 9.80 9.29 -12.44
CA LEU A 207 9.04 8.90 -13.64
C LEU A 207 9.33 7.45 -14.03
N ILE A 208 10.61 7.06 -14.01
CA ILE A 208 11.02 5.68 -14.31
C ILE A 208 10.51 4.72 -13.24
N ARG A 209 10.50 5.12 -11.97
CA ARG A 209 9.93 4.31 -10.87
C ARG A 209 8.41 4.25 -10.85
N ALA A 210 7.75 5.29 -11.37
CA ALA A 210 6.29 5.37 -11.45
C ALA A 210 5.69 4.47 -12.54
N LEU A 211 6.53 4.00 -13.46
CA LEU A 211 6.18 3.16 -14.61
C LEU A 211 6.19 1.67 -14.24
#